data_AF-A0A2W5VJ79-F1
#
_entry.id   AF-A0A2W5VJ79-F1
#
_cell.length_a   1.000
_cell.length_b   1.000
_cell.length_c   1.000
_cell.angle_alpha   90.00
_cell.angle_beta   90.00
_cell.angle_gamma   90.00
#
_symmetry.space_group_name_H-M   'P 1'
#
loop_
_entity.id
_entity.type
_entity.pdbx_description
1 polymer ?
#
loop_
_entity_poly.entity_id
_entity_poly.type
_entity_poly.pdbx_seq_one_letter_code
_entity_poly.pdbx_strand_id
1 'polypeptide(L)'
;MRSLLLLSVLVTTGCAPILKVRIPMAAEANLGNVRSLSLAVNTDMSRSVERSIVSGITRGAVPIPVPVHSVVKERLARALEQLGYQVCAAAPCGDGAMNVELVESDVNTEFTQNGPRVRAHVKARVTVTQNDGVLAYDFSFWDTRSGSAERAGQLVGLVADNIANRFVATLTPGTQRVEYPLEDGGPLSTGVNMLLSSNWDGAIAYFTDLTRAQPELDGAWYDLGVAWEVKGDWTQALGAYEQAAARARKRTYLDAVANARRVAPAPVQPIPAQ
;
A
#
# COMPACT_ATOMS: atom_id res chain seq x y z
N MET A 1 -51.66 17.38 -43.42
CA MET A 1 -51.46 16.74 -42.11
C MET A 1 -50.01 16.26 -42.04
N ARG A 2 -49.16 16.92 -41.25
CA ARG A 2 -47.74 16.55 -41.05
C ARG A 2 -47.67 15.62 -39.84
N SER A 3 -47.35 14.34 -40.06
CA SER A 3 -47.02 13.42 -38.96
C SER A 3 -45.58 13.67 -38.52
N LEU A 4 -45.41 14.24 -37.33
CA LEU A 4 -44.14 14.20 -36.60
C LEU A 4 -43.92 12.77 -36.09
N LEU A 5 -42.89 12.10 -36.62
CA LEU A 5 -42.31 10.91 -36.00
C LEU A 5 -41.39 11.39 -34.88
N LEU A 6 -41.86 11.25 -33.64
CA LEU A 6 -41.06 11.40 -32.43
C LEU A 6 -40.04 10.25 -32.36
N LEU A 7 -38.78 10.56 -32.61
CA LEU A 7 -37.66 9.67 -32.38
C LEU A 7 -37.39 9.63 -30.87
N SER A 8 -37.95 8.66 -30.17
CA SER A 8 -37.66 8.41 -28.77
C SER A 8 -36.25 7.83 -28.63
N VAL A 9 -35.30 8.68 -28.25
CA VAL A 9 -33.97 8.26 -27.78
C VAL A 9 -34.18 7.52 -26.45
N LEU A 10 -34.11 6.19 -26.50
CA LEU A 10 -33.94 5.39 -25.29
C LEU A 10 -32.55 5.66 -24.72
N VAL A 11 -32.48 6.50 -23.70
CA VAL A 11 -31.30 6.54 -22.83
C VAL A 11 -31.35 5.27 -21.99
N THR A 12 -30.69 4.22 -22.46
CA THR A 12 -30.46 3.02 -21.67
C THR A 12 -29.51 3.40 -20.54
N THR A 13 -30.05 3.63 -19.34
CA THR A 13 -29.26 3.69 -18.11
C THR A 13 -28.80 2.26 -17.77
N GLY A 14 -27.89 1.72 -18.58
CA GLY A 14 -27.10 0.56 -18.22
C GLY A 14 -26.07 1.01 -17.19
N CYS A 15 -25.95 0.29 -16.06
CA CYS A 15 -24.85 0.50 -15.13
C CYS A 15 -23.53 0.34 -15.91
N ALA A 16 -22.69 1.38 -15.91
CA ALA A 16 -21.36 1.32 -16.52
C ALA A 16 -20.59 0.11 -15.99
N PRO A 17 -19.96 -0.70 -16.86
CA PRO A 17 -19.23 -1.88 -16.43
C PRO A 17 -18.03 -1.51 -15.57
N ILE A 18 -17.74 -2.34 -14.55
CA ILE A 18 -16.62 -2.13 -13.64
C ILE A 18 -15.56 -3.21 -13.88
N LEU A 19 -14.39 -2.78 -14.31
CA LEU A 19 -13.21 -3.65 -14.43
C LEU A 19 -12.53 -3.78 -13.06
N LYS A 20 -12.47 -5.01 -12.54
CA LYS A 20 -11.80 -5.31 -11.26
C LYS A 20 -10.50 -6.04 -11.54
N VAL A 21 -9.37 -5.42 -11.23
CA VAL A 21 -8.04 -6.00 -11.49
C VAL A 21 -7.17 -5.96 -10.25
N ARG A 22 -6.13 -6.79 -10.26
CA ARG A 22 -5.01 -6.70 -9.33
C ARG A 22 -3.79 -6.20 -10.08
N ILE A 23 -3.38 -4.97 -9.82
CA ILE A 23 -2.19 -4.39 -10.43
C ILE A 23 -0.99 -4.60 -9.50
N PRO A 24 0.20 -4.91 -10.03
CA PRO A 24 1.42 -4.96 -9.24
C PRO A 24 1.76 -3.55 -8.74
N MET A 25 2.11 -3.44 -7.46
CA MET A 25 2.69 -2.23 -6.88
C MET A 25 4.15 -2.48 -6.57
N ALA A 26 5.00 -1.48 -6.86
CA ALA A 26 6.36 -1.49 -6.36
C ALA A 26 6.37 -1.52 -4.83
N ALA A 27 7.44 -2.09 -4.26
CA ALA A 27 7.67 -2.02 -2.82
C ALA A 27 7.74 -0.54 -2.38
N GLU A 28 7.16 -0.23 -1.21
CA GLU A 28 7.19 1.12 -0.64
C GLU A 28 8.61 1.55 -0.25
N ALA A 29 9.44 0.59 0.11
CA ALA A 29 10.86 0.76 0.39
C ALA A 29 11.70 -0.23 -0.43
N ASN A 30 12.82 0.26 -0.94
CA ASN A 30 13.83 -0.53 -1.60
C ASN A 30 15.17 -0.29 -0.90
N LEU A 31 15.69 -1.32 -0.24
CA LEU A 31 16.97 -1.22 0.46
C LEU A 31 18.17 -1.29 -0.50
N GLY A 32 17.95 -1.28 -1.81
CA GLY A 32 18.98 -1.24 -2.84
C GLY A 32 19.84 -2.51 -2.80
N ASN A 33 21.15 -2.32 -2.68
CA ASN A 33 22.12 -3.42 -2.63
C ASN A 33 22.36 -3.96 -1.21
N VAL A 34 21.60 -3.49 -0.22
CA VAL A 34 21.77 -3.95 1.16
C VAL A 34 21.41 -5.43 1.25
N ARG A 35 22.40 -6.26 1.60
CA ARG A 35 22.19 -7.70 1.85
C ARG A 35 22.31 -8.05 3.32
N SER A 36 22.95 -7.17 4.09
CA SER A 36 23.22 -7.36 5.51
C SER A 36 22.85 -6.11 6.31
N LEU A 37 22.15 -6.29 7.42
CA LEU A 37 21.60 -5.22 8.26
C LEU A 37 21.91 -5.48 9.73
N SER A 38 22.43 -4.46 10.43
CA SER A 38 22.42 -4.48 11.90
C SER A 38 21.04 -4.10 12.42
N LEU A 39 20.42 -4.93 13.27
CA LEU A 39 19.11 -4.64 13.86
C LEU A 39 19.24 -4.25 15.34
N ALA A 40 18.97 -2.98 15.62
CA ALA A 40 18.81 -2.48 16.98
C ALA A 40 17.33 -2.22 17.25
N VAL A 41 16.84 -2.73 18.39
CA VAL A 41 15.56 -2.30 18.95
C VAL A 41 15.91 -1.47 20.18
N ASN A 42 15.21 -0.37 20.44
CA ASN A 42 15.38 0.49 21.61
C ASN A 42 13.99 0.83 22.14
N THR A 43 13.89 1.16 23.42
CA THR A 43 12.64 1.63 24.03
C THR A 43 12.88 3.02 24.57
N ASP A 44 12.04 3.98 24.19
CA ASP A 44 12.07 5.30 24.82
C ASP A 44 11.48 5.18 26.23
N MET A 45 12.35 4.97 27.22
CA MET A 45 11.93 4.87 28.62
C MET A 45 11.31 6.17 29.14
N SER A 46 11.55 7.31 28.49
CA SER A 46 11.08 8.64 28.92
C SER A 46 9.55 8.75 28.90
N ARG A 47 8.87 8.02 28.01
CA ARG A 47 7.40 7.96 27.91
C ARG A 47 6.78 6.73 28.57
N SER A 48 7.55 5.65 28.71
CA SER A 48 7.07 4.43 29.37
C SER A 48 6.90 4.64 30.88
N VAL A 49 7.69 5.52 31.51
CA VAL A 49 7.57 5.84 32.95
C VAL A 49 6.30 6.64 33.30
N GLU A 50 5.74 7.44 32.38
CA GLU A 50 4.47 8.16 32.62
C GLU A 50 3.26 7.22 32.78
N ARG A 51 3.32 6.02 32.16
CA ARG A 51 2.29 4.97 32.32
C ARG A 51 2.72 3.84 33.25
N SER A 52 4.01 3.71 33.52
CA SER A 52 4.57 2.82 34.54
C SER A 52 4.46 3.47 35.92
N ILE A 53 3.24 3.82 36.34
CA ILE A 53 2.99 3.71 37.77
C ILE A 53 3.18 2.22 38.07
N VAL A 54 4.32 1.90 38.68
CA VAL A 54 4.43 0.74 39.55
C VAL A 54 3.27 0.90 40.52
N SER A 55 2.13 0.29 40.18
CA SER A 55 0.96 0.21 41.03
C SER A 55 1.45 -0.56 42.25
N GLY A 56 1.82 0.18 43.28
CA GLY A 56 2.03 -0.36 44.60
C GLY A 56 0.85 -1.24 44.93
N ILE A 57 1.15 -2.51 45.24
CA ILE A 57 0.41 -3.30 46.22
C ILE A 57 -1.12 -3.12 46.11
N THR A 58 -1.68 -3.32 44.91
CA THR A 58 -3.05 -3.81 44.81
C THR A 58 -2.94 -5.32 44.82
N ARG A 59 -3.53 -5.95 45.84
CA ARG A 59 -3.62 -7.41 46.00
C ARG A 59 -3.91 -8.08 44.64
N GLY A 60 -2.92 -8.74 44.06
CA GLY A 60 -3.12 -9.74 42.99
C GLY A 60 -2.54 -9.44 41.60
N ALA A 61 -1.98 -8.26 41.32
CA ALA A 61 -1.37 -7.98 40.01
C ALA A 61 0.13 -8.37 40.02
N VAL A 62 0.46 -9.58 39.57
CA VAL A 62 1.86 -9.93 39.29
C VAL A 62 2.17 -9.47 37.86
N PRO A 63 3.01 -8.43 37.65
CA PRO A 63 3.44 -8.07 36.31
C PRO A 63 4.19 -9.27 35.72
N ILE A 64 3.71 -9.79 34.60
CA ILE A 64 4.42 -10.82 33.86
C ILE A 64 5.57 -10.11 33.16
N PRO A 65 6.84 -10.43 33.45
CA PRO A 65 7.98 -9.82 32.79
C PRO A 65 8.07 -10.40 31.37
N VAL A 66 7.26 -9.90 30.45
CA VAL A 66 7.34 -10.26 29.04
C VAL A 66 8.33 -9.33 28.36
N PRO A 67 9.45 -9.83 27.82
CA PRO A 67 10.51 -8.98 27.27
C PRO A 67 10.14 -8.52 25.85
N VAL A 68 9.21 -7.57 25.74
CA VAL A 68 8.66 -7.05 24.47
C VAL A 68 9.76 -6.69 23.47
N HIS A 69 10.79 -5.99 23.93
CA HIS A 69 11.96 -5.62 23.14
C HIS A 69 12.63 -6.81 22.45
N SER A 70 12.94 -7.86 23.21
CA SER A 70 13.60 -9.06 22.67
C SER A 70 12.70 -9.82 21.69
N VAL A 71 11.39 -9.88 21.96
CA VAL A 71 10.42 -10.55 21.10
C VAL A 71 10.29 -9.79 19.77
N VAL A 72 10.16 -8.46 19.80
CA VAL A 72 10.12 -7.63 18.59
C VAL A 72 11.40 -7.78 17.77
N LYS A 73 12.58 -7.74 18.42
CA LYS A 73 13.87 -7.95 17.76
C LYS A 73 13.92 -9.30 17.04
N GLU A 74 13.52 -10.36 17.73
CA GLU A 74 13.55 -11.73 17.20
C GLU A 74 12.55 -11.93 16.05
N ARG A 75 11.34 -11.35 16.12
CA ARG A 75 10.34 -11.43 15.04
C ARG A 75 10.77 -10.68 13.80
N LEU A 76 11.31 -9.47 13.96
CA LEU A 76 11.82 -8.68 12.84
C LEU A 76 13.03 -9.34 12.19
N ALA A 77 13.98 -9.85 12.97
CA ALA A 77 15.14 -10.57 12.45
C ALA A 77 14.72 -11.76 11.59
N ARG A 78 13.83 -12.62 12.11
CA ARG A 78 13.31 -13.77 11.35
C ARG A 78 12.58 -13.37 10.07
N ALA A 79 11.76 -12.33 10.12
CA ALA A 79 11.00 -11.87 8.96
C ALA A 79 11.94 -11.33 7.85
N LEU A 80 13.02 -10.64 8.23
CA LEU A 80 14.07 -10.18 7.32
C LEU A 80 14.88 -11.35 6.74
N GLU A 81 15.25 -12.33 7.56
CA GLU A 81 15.95 -13.53 7.11
C GLU A 81 15.14 -14.33 6.09
N GLN A 82 13.81 -14.39 6.27
CA GLN A 82 12.89 -15.02 5.30
C GLN A 82 12.85 -14.30 3.95
N LEU A 83 13.14 -13.00 3.91
CA LEU A 83 13.32 -12.24 2.66
C LEU A 83 14.74 -12.37 2.07
N GLY A 84 15.65 -13.06 2.77
CA GLY A 84 17.04 -13.26 2.33
C GLY A 84 18.04 -12.23 2.84
N TYR A 85 17.65 -11.35 3.76
CA TYR A 85 18.60 -10.44 4.43
C TYR A 85 19.38 -11.16 5.53
N GLN A 86 20.67 -10.87 5.65
CA GLN A 86 21.47 -11.30 6.79
C GLN A 86 21.33 -10.29 7.92
N VAL A 87 20.81 -10.72 9.08
CA VAL A 87 20.69 -9.86 10.25
C VAL A 87 21.82 -10.19 11.22
N CYS A 88 22.58 -9.17 11.63
CA CYS A 88 23.68 -9.37 12.57
C CYS A 88 23.53 -8.54 13.85
N ALA A 89 24.19 -9.02 14.91
CA ALA A 89 23.84 -8.69 16.29
C ALA A 89 24.28 -7.29 16.75
N ALA A 90 25.28 -6.67 16.09
CA ALA A 90 25.88 -5.40 16.50
C ALA A 90 26.28 -4.52 15.31
N ALA A 91 25.98 -3.22 15.39
CA ALA A 91 26.44 -2.24 14.42
C ALA A 91 27.93 -1.89 14.61
N PRO A 92 28.66 -1.50 13.54
CA PRO A 92 28.28 -1.59 12.14
C PRO A 92 28.68 -2.97 11.58
N CYS A 93 27.70 -3.81 11.28
CA CYS A 93 27.91 -5.01 10.47
C CYS A 93 27.01 -4.88 9.24
N GLY A 94 27.63 -4.97 8.06
CA GLY A 94 26.90 -5.01 6.80
C GLY A 94 26.74 -3.68 6.06
N ASP A 95 25.74 -3.65 5.18
CA ASP A 95 25.51 -2.61 4.18
C ASP A 95 24.55 -1.50 4.68
N GLY A 96 23.93 -1.69 5.84
CA GLY A 96 23.04 -0.72 6.47
C GLY A 96 22.70 -1.05 7.92
N ALA A 97 22.00 -0.12 8.58
CA ALA A 97 21.53 -0.25 9.95
C ALA A 97 20.03 0.02 10.05
N MET A 98 19.34 -0.82 10.81
CA MET A 98 17.92 -0.70 11.12
C MET A 98 17.76 -0.44 12.61
N ASN A 99 17.17 0.70 12.95
CA ASN A 99 16.87 1.09 14.32
C ASN A 99 15.35 1.11 14.51
N VAL A 100 14.88 0.34 15.47
CA VAL A 100 13.47 0.20 15.84
C VAL A 100 13.27 0.81 17.21
N GLU A 101 12.59 1.94 17.29
CA GLU A 101 12.24 2.60 18.53
C GLU A 101 10.82 2.20 18.95
N LEU A 102 10.68 1.52 20.09
CA LEU A 102 9.38 1.26 20.72
C LEU A 102 8.93 2.54 21.43
N VAL A 103 8.10 3.31 20.73
CA VAL A 103 7.54 4.60 21.20
C VAL A 103 6.49 4.37 22.30
N GLU A 104 5.72 3.29 22.19
CA GLU A 104 4.77 2.83 23.21
C GLU A 104 4.90 1.30 23.33
N SER A 105 4.97 0.77 24.55
CA SER A 105 5.12 -0.67 24.81
C SER A 105 4.49 -1.00 26.16
N ASP A 106 3.19 -1.29 26.13
CA ASP A 106 2.37 -1.50 27.32
C ASP A 106 1.85 -2.95 27.34
N VAL A 107 2.15 -3.70 28.41
CA VAL A 107 1.57 -5.03 28.66
C VAL A 107 0.88 -5.01 30.02
N ASN A 108 -0.39 -4.63 30.00
CA ASN A 108 -1.15 -4.36 31.21
C ASN A 108 -2.14 -5.47 31.50
N THR A 109 -2.28 -5.81 32.78
CA THR A 109 -3.32 -6.74 33.26
C THR A 109 -4.50 -5.94 33.81
N GLU A 110 -5.67 -6.13 33.20
CA GLU A 110 -6.95 -5.58 33.65
C GLU A 110 -7.75 -6.70 34.34
N PHE A 111 -8.20 -6.49 35.57
CA PHE A 111 -9.07 -7.44 36.27
C PHE A 111 -10.52 -7.19 35.87
N THR A 112 -11.13 -8.16 35.21
CA THR A 112 -12.54 -8.10 34.81
C THR A 112 -13.40 -9.07 35.61
N GLN A 113 -14.72 -8.93 35.56
CA GLN A 113 -15.65 -9.87 36.21
C GLN A 113 -15.47 -11.32 35.71
N ASN A 114 -14.92 -11.50 34.50
CA ASN A 114 -14.63 -12.79 33.88
C ASN A 114 -13.17 -13.25 34.08
N GLY A 115 -12.45 -12.66 35.05
CA GLY A 115 -11.05 -12.98 35.36
C GLY A 115 -10.04 -11.97 34.80
N PRO A 116 -8.74 -12.19 35.06
CA PRO A 116 -7.67 -11.30 34.63
C PRO A 116 -7.48 -11.39 33.11
N ARG A 117 -7.49 -10.22 32.47
CA ARG A 117 -7.24 -10.06 31.03
C ARG A 117 -5.96 -9.26 30.83
N VAL A 118 -5.21 -9.60 29.80
CA VAL A 118 -4.02 -8.84 29.41
C VAL A 118 -4.30 -8.09 28.12
N ARG A 119 -3.86 -6.84 28.06
CA ARG A 119 -3.78 -6.01 26.86
C ARG A 119 -2.30 -5.77 26.55
N ALA A 120 -1.84 -6.28 25.41
CA ALA A 120 -0.53 -6.00 24.86
C ALA A 120 -0.67 -4.97 23.74
N HIS A 121 -0.06 -3.80 23.91
CA HIS A 121 0.01 -2.73 22.93
C HIS A 121 1.46 -2.40 22.64
N VAL A 122 1.83 -2.33 21.36
CA VAL A 122 3.15 -1.89 20.95
C VAL A 122 3.00 -0.94 19.77
N LYS A 123 3.74 0.15 19.82
CA LYS A 123 3.95 1.11 18.73
C LYS A 123 5.44 1.25 18.49
N ALA A 124 5.87 0.90 17.29
CA ALA A 124 7.26 0.91 16.87
C ALA A 124 7.47 1.92 15.74
N ARG A 125 8.50 2.76 15.86
CA ARG A 125 9.05 3.56 14.77
C ARG A 125 10.26 2.82 14.22
N VAL A 126 10.26 2.50 12.94
CA VAL A 126 11.33 1.76 12.26
C VAL A 126 12.06 2.73 11.34
N THR A 127 13.33 2.95 11.63
CA THR A 127 14.22 3.78 10.83
C THR A 127 15.28 2.91 10.19
N VAL A 128 15.50 3.09 8.89
CA VAL A 128 16.53 2.35 8.14
C VAL A 128 17.51 3.36 7.54
N THR A 129 18.78 3.21 7.90
CA THR A 129 19.90 4.02 7.39
C THR A 129 20.80 3.14 6.53
N GLN A 130 21.19 3.63 5.36
CA GLN A 130 22.20 2.97 4.52
C GLN A 130 23.60 3.44 4.91
N ASN A 131 24.64 2.79 4.37
CA ASN A 131 26.05 3.09 4.67
C ASN A 131 26.50 4.54 4.37
N ASP A 132 25.72 5.29 3.59
CA ASP A 132 25.94 6.73 3.38
C ASP A 132 25.49 7.59 4.58
N GLY A 133 24.95 6.98 5.62
CA GLY A 133 24.48 7.63 6.85
C GLY A 133 23.16 8.38 6.69
N VAL A 134 22.52 8.31 5.52
CA VAL A 134 21.25 8.97 5.25
C VAL A 134 20.11 8.07 5.72
N LEU A 135 19.13 8.67 6.41
CA LEU A 135 17.88 8.00 6.75
C LEU A 135 17.11 7.72 5.46
N ALA A 136 17.10 6.46 5.03
CA ALA A 136 16.45 6.05 3.80
C ALA A 136 14.93 5.91 3.99
N TYR A 137 14.50 5.39 5.14
CA TYR A 137 13.08 5.13 5.43
C TYR A 137 12.75 5.33 6.91
N ASP A 138 11.54 5.82 7.17
CA ASP A 138 10.96 6.05 8.50
C ASP A 138 9.50 5.62 8.51
N PHE A 139 9.21 4.51 9.17
CA PHE A 139 7.88 3.93 9.25
C PHE A 139 7.38 3.88 10.69
N SER A 140 6.07 3.93 10.88
CA SER A 140 5.45 3.69 12.19
C SER A 140 4.39 2.61 12.09
N PHE A 141 4.51 1.60 12.95
CA PHE A 141 3.58 0.49 13.05
C PHE A 141 3.07 0.35 14.47
N TRP A 142 1.84 -0.12 14.63
CA TRP A 142 1.28 -0.43 15.93
C TRP A 142 0.30 -1.59 15.84
N ASP A 143 0.13 -2.32 16.94
CA ASP A 143 -0.93 -3.31 17.12
C ASP A 143 -1.33 -3.39 18.60
N THR A 144 -2.55 -3.84 18.85
CA THR A 144 -3.09 -4.07 20.19
C THR A 144 -3.83 -5.40 20.24
N ARG A 145 -3.43 -6.28 21.15
CA ARG A 145 -4.07 -7.58 21.35
C ARG A 145 -4.50 -7.75 22.79
N SER A 146 -5.67 -8.35 22.98
CA SER A 146 -6.24 -8.57 24.31
C SER A 146 -6.70 -10.01 24.48
N GLY A 147 -6.43 -10.61 25.63
CA GLY A 147 -6.76 -12.02 25.90
C GLY A 147 -6.67 -12.38 27.37
N SER A 148 -6.70 -13.69 27.67
CA SER A 148 -6.48 -14.17 29.04
C SER A 148 -5.04 -13.89 29.50
N ALA A 149 -4.85 -13.68 30.80
CA ALA A 149 -3.52 -13.41 31.36
C ALA A 149 -2.50 -14.54 31.09
N GLU A 150 -2.95 -15.79 31.05
CA GLU A 150 -2.12 -16.96 30.70
C GLU A 150 -1.50 -16.88 29.30
N ARG A 151 -2.11 -16.10 28.39
CA ARG A 151 -1.64 -15.92 27.01
C ARG A 151 -0.81 -14.66 26.82
N ALA A 152 -0.39 -13.97 27.88
CA ALA A 152 0.35 -12.70 27.78
C ALA A 152 1.56 -12.78 26.83
N GLY A 153 2.40 -13.81 26.97
CA GLY A 153 3.55 -14.02 26.08
C GLY A 153 3.15 -14.25 24.62
N GLN A 154 2.07 -15.00 24.38
CA GLN A 154 1.53 -15.23 23.03
C GLN A 154 0.99 -13.92 22.42
N LEU A 155 0.28 -13.11 23.19
CA LEU A 155 -0.27 -11.83 22.71
C LEU A 155 0.84 -10.87 22.29
N VAL A 156 1.92 -10.77 23.07
CA VAL A 156 3.10 -9.98 22.70
C VAL A 156 3.77 -10.54 21.43
N GLY A 157 3.86 -11.87 21.31
CA GLY A 157 4.33 -12.53 20.10
C GLY A 157 3.51 -12.14 18.86
N LEU A 158 2.18 -12.16 18.96
CA LEU A 158 1.28 -11.79 17.86
C LEU A 158 1.40 -10.31 17.46
N VAL A 159 1.56 -9.41 18.44
CA VAL A 159 1.82 -7.99 18.18
C VAL A 159 3.15 -7.81 17.45
N ALA A 160 4.20 -8.48 17.91
CA ALA A 160 5.52 -8.43 17.29
C ALA A 160 5.52 -9.02 15.87
N ASP A 161 4.83 -10.15 15.65
CA ASP A 161 4.64 -10.75 14.34
C ASP A 161 3.89 -9.79 13.40
N ASN A 162 2.86 -9.09 13.89
CA ASN A 162 2.14 -8.10 13.08
C ASN A 162 3.05 -6.95 12.66
N ILE A 163 3.81 -6.36 13.60
CA ILE A 163 4.76 -5.28 13.31
C ILE A 163 5.79 -5.75 12.26
N ALA A 164 6.37 -6.94 12.45
CA ALA A 164 7.36 -7.50 11.53
C ALA A 164 6.77 -7.74 10.13
N ASN A 165 5.58 -8.32 10.04
CA ASN A 165 4.92 -8.59 8.77
C ASN A 165 4.53 -7.30 8.03
N ARG A 166 4.06 -6.27 8.74
CA ARG A 166 3.72 -4.97 8.13
C ARG A 166 4.98 -4.26 7.63
N PHE A 167 6.09 -4.37 8.34
CA PHE A 167 7.36 -3.84 7.87
C PHE A 167 7.88 -4.60 6.66
N VAL A 168 7.92 -5.94 6.68
CA VAL A 168 8.33 -6.73 5.52
C VAL A 168 7.45 -6.46 4.30
N ALA A 169 6.15 -6.23 4.49
CA ALA A 169 5.26 -5.84 3.41
C ALA A 169 5.66 -4.53 2.72
N THR A 170 6.36 -3.59 3.40
CA THR A 170 6.88 -2.38 2.76
C THR A 170 8.08 -2.67 1.87
N LEU A 171 8.81 -3.77 2.12
CA LEU A 171 9.99 -4.21 1.36
C LEU A 171 9.66 -5.13 0.18
N THR A 172 8.44 -5.65 0.12
CA THR A 172 8.02 -6.60 -0.92
C THR A 172 7.03 -5.94 -1.89
N PRO A 173 7.16 -6.17 -3.21
CA PRO A 173 6.13 -5.77 -4.17
C PRO A 173 4.77 -6.35 -3.79
N GLY A 174 3.75 -5.50 -3.80
CA GLY A 174 2.38 -5.86 -3.45
C GLY A 174 1.48 -6.01 -4.67
N THR A 175 0.21 -6.32 -4.43
CA THR A 175 -0.85 -6.18 -5.44
C THR A 175 -1.98 -5.34 -4.88
N GLN A 176 -2.41 -4.33 -5.62
CA GLN A 176 -3.57 -3.52 -5.26
C GLN A 176 -4.78 -3.95 -6.08
N ARG A 177 -5.91 -4.11 -5.38
CA ARG A 177 -7.20 -4.25 -6.04
C ARG A 177 -7.68 -2.87 -6.46
N VAL A 178 -7.85 -2.68 -7.76
CA VAL A 178 -8.36 -1.44 -8.34
C VAL A 178 -9.61 -1.75 -9.14
N GLU A 179 -10.58 -0.84 -9.06
CA GLU A 179 -11.82 -0.90 -9.81
C GLU A 179 -11.86 0.29 -10.77
N TYR A 180 -11.96 0.02 -12.08
CA TYR A 180 -12.09 1.04 -13.11
C TYR A 180 -13.53 1.06 -13.63
N PRO A 181 -14.27 2.18 -13.47
CA PRO A 181 -15.54 2.35 -14.14
C PRO A 181 -15.26 2.60 -15.63
N LEU A 182 -15.57 1.63 -16.49
CA LEU A 182 -15.35 1.73 -17.92
C LEU A 182 -16.50 2.51 -18.59
N GLU A 183 -16.18 3.20 -19.68
CA GLU A 183 -17.22 3.69 -20.58
C GLU A 183 -17.77 2.51 -21.39
N ASP A 184 -19.01 2.56 -21.87
CA ASP A 184 -19.61 1.45 -22.62
C ASP A 184 -20.70 1.93 -23.58
N GLY A 185 -21.04 1.08 -24.54
CA GLY A 185 -22.04 1.30 -25.57
C GLY A 185 -21.45 1.59 -26.95
N GLY A 186 -22.22 1.26 -27.98
CA GLY A 186 -21.85 1.51 -29.37
C GLY A 186 -20.50 0.87 -29.74
N PRO A 187 -19.55 1.62 -30.31
CA PRO A 187 -18.26 1.09 -30.71
C PRO A 187 -17.34 0.72 -29.52
N LEU A 188 -17.63 1.15 -28.28
CA LEU A 188 -16.75 0.87 -27.13
C LEU A 188 -16.83 -0.60 -26.68
N SER A 189 -18.00 -1.23 -26.83
CA SER A 189 -18.28 -2.53 -26.21
C SER A 189 -17.30 -3.65 -26.61
N THR A 190 -16.72 -3.61 -27.81
CA THR A 190 -15.72 -4.61 -28.23
C THR A 190 -14.44 -4.48 -27.39
N GLY A 191 -13.91 -3.26 -27.24
CA GLY A 191 -12.72 -3.00 -26.44
C GLY A 191 -12.97 -3.24 -24.95
N VAL A 192 -14.15 -2.85 -24.45
CA VAL A 192 -14.58 -3.11 -23.06
C VAL A 192 -14.63 -4.60 -22.76
N ASN A 193 -15.17 -5.42 -23.66
CA ASN A 193 -15.18 -6.87 -23.50
C ASN A 193 -13.76 -7.46 -23.49
N MET A 194 -12.84 -6.90 -24.26
CA MET A 194 -11.42 -7.29 -24.20
C MET A 194 -10.79 -6.93 -22.85
N LEU A 195 -11.08 -5.75 -22.29
CA LEU A 195 -10.65 -5.37 -20.94
C LEU A 195 -11.20 -6.34 -19.88
N LEU A 196 -12.51 -6.62 -19.90
CA LEU A 196 -13.15 -7.50 -18.92
C LEU A 196 -12.65 -8.95 -19.00
N SER A 197 -12.19 -9.39 -20.18
CA SER A 197 -11.57 -10.71 -20.39
C SER A 197 -10.04 -10.70 -20.20
N SER A 198 -9.47 -9.61 -19.70
CA SER A 198 -8.02 -9.44 -19.50
C SER A 198 -7.16 -9.52 -20.77
N ASN A 199 -7.75 -9.32 -21.94
CA ASN A 199 -7.05 -9.17 -23.21
C ASN A 199 -6.59 -7.71 -23.39
N TRP A 200 -5.60 -7.30 -22.59
CA TRP A 200 -5.11 -5.92 -22.55
C TRP A 200 -4.53 -5.46 -23.88
N ASP A 201 -3.73 -6.29 -24.54
CA ASP A 201 -3.10 -5.96 -25.82
C ASP A 201 -4.14 -5.80 -26.94
N GLY A 202 -5.16 -6.68 -26.96
CA GLY A 202 -6.29 -6.55 -27.88
C GLY A 202 -7.08 -5.26 -27.63
N ALA A 203 -7.38 -4.95 -26.37
CA ALA A 203 -8.08 -3.72 -26.00
C ALA A 203 -7.29 -2.48 -26.42
N ILE A 204 -5.98 -2.44 -26.16
CA ILE A 204 -5.09 -1.35 -26.57
C ILE A 204 -5.12 -1.17 -28.08
N ALA A 205 -4.95 -2.25 -28.86
CA ALA A 205 -4.96 -2.17 -30.31
C ALA A 205 -6.31 -1.64 -30.83
N TYR A 206 -7.41 -2.20 -30.31
CA TYR A 206 -8.76 -1.80 -30.68
C TYR A 206 -9.05 -0.33 -30.37
N PHE A 207 -8.79 0.12 -29.14
CA PHE A 207 -9.03 1.51 -28.75
C PHE A 207 -8.08 2.47 -29.45
N THR A 208 -6.84 2.07 -29.75
CA THR A 208 -5.91 2.88 -30.56
C THR A 208 -6.47 3.10 -31.97
N ASP A 209 -7.04 2.08 -32.61
CA ASP A 209 -7.66 2.25 -33.92
C ASP A 209 -8.98 3.04 -33.83
N LEU A 210 -9.76 2.81 -32.78
CA LEU A 210 -11.01 3.53 -32.56
C LEU A 210 -10.78 5.03 -32.31
N THR A 211 -9.75 5.40 -31.54
CA THR A 211 -9.38 6.79 -31.28
C THR A 211 -8.82 7.50 -32.52
N ARG A 212 -8.27 6.75 -33.50
CA ARG A 212 -7.91 7.31 -34.82
C ARG A 212 -9.14 7.52 -35.70
N ALA A 213 -10.06 6.55 -35.70
CA ALA A 213 -11.27 6.60 -36.53
C ALA A 213 -12.31 7.61 -36.01
N GLN A 214 -12.43 7.73 -34.69
CA GLN A 214 -13.38 8.59 -33.98
C GLN A 214 -12.62 9.40 -32.92
N PRO A 215 -11.85 10.42 -33.35
CA PRO A 215 -11.01 11.17 -32.44
C PRO A 215 -11.80 11.84 -31.33
N GLU A 216 -13.05 12.26 -31.55
CA GLU A 216 -13.90 12.94 -30.55
C GLU A 216 -14.55 12.00 -29.53
N LEU A 217 -14.43 10.67 -29.69
CA LEU A 217 -15.04 9.70 -28.78
C LEU A 217 -14.21 9.61 -27.49
N ASP A 218 -14.58 10.43 -26.50
CA ASP A 218 -13.88 10.57 -25.23
C ASP A 218 -13.75 9.25 -24.45
N GLY A 219 -14.78 8.39 -24.49
CA GLY A 219 -14.73 7.09 -23.81
C GLY A 219 -13.68 6.14 -24.36
N ALA A 220 -13.39 6.20 -25.67
CA ALA A 220 -12.34 5.37 -26.26
C ALA A 220 -10.94 5.78 -25.77
N TRP A 221 -10.72 7.08 -25.55
CA TRP A 221 -9.48 7.58 -24.96
C TRP A 221 -9.36 7.21 -23.48
N TYR A 222 -10.47 7.26 -22.74
CA TYR A 222 -10.48 6.89 -21.33
C TYR A 222 -10.17 5.39 -21.16
N ASP A 223 -10.89 4.51 -21.85
CA ASP A 223 -10.68 3.06 -21.74
C ASP A 223 -9.32 2.62 -22.30
N LEU A 224 -8.77 3.33 -23.30
CA LEU A 224 -7.37 3.16 -23.72
C LEU A 224 -6.38 3.48 -22.60
N GLY A 225 -6.63 4.57 -21.85
CA GLY A 225 -5.84 4.93 -20.69
C GLY A 225 -5.87 3.86 -19.60
N VAL A 226 -7.06 3.30 -19.32
CA VAL A 226 -7.21 2.17 -18.38
C VAL A 226 -6.41 0.96 -18.85
N ALA A 227 -6.46 0.63 -20.14
CA ALA A 227 -5.72 -0.50 -20.69
C ALA A 227 -4.19 -0.36 -20.49
N TRP A 228 -3.64 0.84 -20.75
CA TRP A 228 -2.22 1.13 -20.53
C TRP A 228 -1.84 1.16 -19.05
N GLU A 229 -2.72 1.70 -18.20
CA GLU A 229 -2.53 1.72 -16.75
C GLU A 229 -2.43 0.31 -16.18
N VAL A 230 -3.31 -0.61 -16.60
CA VAL A 230 -3.26 -2.02 -16.19
C VAL A 230 -1.97 -2.70 -16.63
N LYS A 231 -1.39 -2.30 -17.77
CA LYS A 231 -0.06 -2.75 -18.21
C LYS A 231 1.11 -2.07 -17.49
N GLY A 232 0.85 -1.05 -16.67
CA GLY A 232 1.85 -0.28 -15.95
C GLY A 232 2.58 0.77 -16.80
N ASP A 233 2.13 1.03 -18.04
CA ASP A 233 2.68 2.11 -18.87
C ASP A 233 1.95 3.42 -18.55
N TRP A 234 2.37 4.04 -17.45
CA TRP A 234 1.79 5.29 -16.95
C TRP A 234 1.99 6.47 -17.90
N THR A 235 2.98 6.43 -18.78
CA THR A 235 3.23 7.48 -19.78
C THR A 235 2.14 7.44 -20.86
N GLN A 236 1.87 6.26 -21.42
CA GLN A 236 0.80 6.08 -22.40
C GLN A 236 -0.58 6.30 -21.76
N ALA A 237 -0.78 5.79 -20.54
CA ALA A 237 -2.02 5.98 -19.79
C ALA A 237 -2.33 7.47 -19.57
N LEU A 238 -1.34 8.24 -19.10
CA LEU A 238 -1.48 9.68 -18.90
C LEU A 238 -1.86 10.40 -20.20
N GLY A 239 -1.16 10.10 -21.30
CA GLY A 239 -1.46 10.69 -22.60
C GLY A 239 -2.91 10.43 -23.02
N ALA A 240 -3.38 9.19 -22.91
CA ALA A 240 -4.75 8.82 -23.26
C ALA A 240 -5.80 9.48 -22.34
N TYR A 241 -5.56 9.52 -21.02
CA TYR A 241 -6.45 10.22 -20.09
C TYR A 241 -6.53 11.72 -20.33
N GLU A 242 -5.40 12.36 -20.69
CA GLU A 242 -5.40 13.78 -21.06
C GLU A 242 -6.21 14.03 -22.33
N GLN A 243 -6.12 13.12 -23.32
CA GLN A 243 -6.99 13.18 -24.50
C GLN A 243 -8.47 13.05 -24.12
N ALA A 244 -8.82 12.10 -23.24
CA ALA A 244 -10.20 11.95 -22.76
C ALA A 244 -10.71 13.24 -22.07
N ALA A 245 -9.92 13.78 -21.13
CA ALA A 245 -10.25 14.99 -20.38
C ALA A 245 -10.31 16.26 -21.24
N ALA A 246 -9.57 16.30 -22.35
CA ALA A 246 -9.61 17.41 -23.31
C ALA A 246 -10.92 17.43 -24.12
N ARG A 247 -11.54 16.27 -24.36
CA ARG A 247 -12.80 16.12 -25.12
C ARG A 247 -14.02 16.24 -24.24
N ALA A 248 -13.99 15.62 -23.06
CA ALA A 248 -15.07 15.72 -22.07
C ALA A 248 -14.49 15.88 -20.66
N ARG A 249 -14.95 16.92 -19.96
CA ARG A 249 -14.54 17.16 -18.56
C ARG A 249 -15.36 16.34 -17.56
N LYS A 250 -15.34 15.01 -17.70
CA LYS A 250 -15.93 14.11 -16.70
C LYS A 250 -15.02 14.04 -15.46
N ARG A 251 -15.62 13.94 -14.27
CA ARG A 251 -14.86 13.86 -13.01
C ARG A 251 -13.90 12.68 -13.00
N THR A 252 -14.37 11.51 -13.45
CA THR A 252 -13.58 10.29 -13.58
C THR A 252 -12.31 10.49 -14.38
N TYR A 253 -12.37 11.23 -15.49
CA TYR A 253 -11.22 11.45 -16.37
C TYR A 253 -10.20 12.37 -15.71
N LEU A 254 -10.66 13.44 -15.06
CA LEU A 254 -9.79 14.38 -14.33
C LEU A 254 -9.08 13.68 -13.16
N ASP A 255 -9.78 12.83 -12.43
CA ASP A 255 -9.19 12.03 -11.35
C ASP A 255 -8.16 11.01 -11.91
N ALA A 256 -8.44 10.40 -13.07
CA ALA A 256 -7.50 9.50 -13.75
C ALA A 256 -6.22 10.24 -14.20
N VAL A 257 -6.34 11.43 -14.80
CA VAL A 257 -5.17 12.29 -15.13
C VAL A 257 -4.38 12.64 -13.88
N ALA A 258 -5.05 13.07 -12.80
CA ALA A 258 -4.39 13.43 -11.56
C ALA A 258 -3.65 12.23 -10.93
N ASN A 259 -4.20 11.03 -11.04
CA ASN A 259 -3.55 9.80 -10.59
C ASN A 259 -2.34 9.44 -11.45
N ALA A 260 -2.51 9.39 -12.76
CA ALA A 260 -1.45 9.04 -13.70
C ALA A 260 -0.27 10.02 -13.61
N ARG A 261 -0.51 11.33 -13.44
CA ARG A 261 0.58 12.33 -13.25
C ARG A 261 1.44 12.12 -12.01
N ARG A 262 0.91 11.50 -10.95
CA ARG A 262 1.71 11.23 -9.73
C ARG A 262 2.70 10.09 -9.93
N VAL A 263 2.42 9.20 -10.88
CA VAL A 263 3.16 7.94 -11.06
C VAL A 263 3.95 7.93 -12.37
N ALA A 264 3.47 8.62 -13.41
CA ALA A 264 4.17 8.75 -14.67
C ALA A 264 5.52 9.46 -14.47
N PRO A 265 6.61 8.93 -15.05
CA PRO A 265 7.91 9.58 -14.99
C PRO A 265 7.81 10.98 -15.61
N ALA A 266 8.56 11.94 -15.05
CA ALA A 266 8.60 13.30 -15.58
C ALA A 266 9.00 13.25 -17.07
N PRO A 267 8.35 14.04 -17.95
CA PRO A 267 8.71 14.07 -19.36
C PRO A 267 10.19 14.45 -19.48
N VAL A 268 10.98 13.60 -20.14
CA VAL A 268 12.38 13.89 -20.45
C VAL A 268 12.38 15.11 -21.36
N GLN A 269 12.72 16.28 -20.80
CA GLN A 269 12.86 17.47 -21.61
C GLN A 269 14.03 17.26 -22.58
N PRO A 270 13.88 17.58 -23.87
CA PRO A 270 15.02 17.59 -24.79
C PRO A 270 16.11 18.49 -24.21
N ILE A 271 17.33 17.98 -24.10
CA ILE A 271 18.49 18.80 -23.76
C ILE A 271 18.55 19.89 -24.84
N PRO A 272 18.45 21.19 -24.49
CA PRO A 272 18.55 22.25 -25.48
C PRO A 272 19.89 22.12 -26.20
N ALA A 273 19.84 22.04 -27.54
CA ALA A 273 21.04 22.03 -28.36
C ALA A 273 21.84 23.31 -28.06
N GLN A 274 23.11 23.14 -27.67
CA GLN A 274 24.06 24.24 -27.48
C GLN A 274 24.48 24.82 -28.83
#